data_AF-A0A7Y5DDR8-F1
#
_entry.id   AF-A0A7Y5DDR8-F1
#
_cell.length_a   1.000
_cell.length_b   1.000
_cell.length_c   1.000
_cell.angle_alpha   90.00
_cell.angle_beta   90.00
_cell.angle_gamma   90.00
#
_symmetry.space_group_name_H-M   'P 1'
#
loop_
_entity.id
_entity.type
_entity.pdbx_description
1 polymer ?
#
loop_
_entity_poly.entity_id
_entity_poly.type
_entity_poly.pdbx_seq_one_letter_code
_entity_poly.pdbx_strand_id
1 'polypeptide(L)'
;VGGEPVPYAGRTKCCGFPIILEKEAIAVAMAGTHMKEAKEQGADFMVTPCPLCHMSLDIYQDRAGLAVNTELNLPILHLPQLLGLAMGILPKDLGLSHHLISVDSILATHERRQTHP
;
A
#
# COMPACT_ATOMS: atom_id res chain seq x y z
N VAL A 1 -14.78 5.90 -5.50
CA VAL A 1 -13.48 5.98 -4.80
C VAL A 1 -12.63 7.21 -5.15
N GLY A 2 -12.88 7.95 -6.25
CA GLY A 2 -12.38 9.34 -6.44
C GLY A 2 -10.85 9.55 -6.45
N GLY A 3 -10.05 8.50 -6.44
CA GLY A 3 -8.59 8.55 -6.61
C GLY A 3 -8.20 8.41 -8.07
N GLU A 4 -7.01 8.89 -8.41
CA GLU A 4 -6.44 8.81 -9.75
C GLU A 4 -5.38 7.69 -9.81
N PRO A 5 -5.50 6.69 -10.69
CA PRO A 5 -4.50 5.62 -10.81
C PRO A 5 -3.16 6.14 -11.36
N VAL A 6 -2.10 6.05 -10.57
CA VAL A 6 -0.75 6.42 -11.01
C VAL A 6 -0.15 5.31 -11.89
N PRO A 7 0.30 5.62 -13.12
CA PRO A 7 0.99 4.64 -13.96
C PRO A 7 2.45 4.45 -13.49
N TYR A 8 2.85 3.20 -13.26
CA TYR A 8 4.24 2.81 -13.00
C TYR A 8 4.51 1.41 -13.59
N ALA A 9 5.79 1.09 -13.82
CA ALA A 9 6.17 -0.13 -14.54
C ALA A 9 5.80 -1.42 -13.80
N GLY A 10 6.01 -1.44 -12.48
CA GLY A 10 5.69 -2.55 -11.58
C GLY A 10 4.20 -2.83 -11.34
N ARG A 11 3.26 -2.06 -11.89
CA ARG A 11 1.84 -2.09 -11.46
C ARG A 11 1.10 -3.39 -11.68
N THR A 12 1.58 -4.23 -12.58
CA THR A 12 1.01 -5.56 -12.89
C THR A 12 1.98 -6.70 -12.56
N LYS A 13 3.06 -6.40 -11.84
CA LYS A 13 4.08 -7.38 -11.47
C LYS A 13 3.75 -8.01 -10.11
N CYS A 14 4.35 -9.18 -9.87
CA CYS A 14 4.14 -9.95 -8.64
C CYS A 14 4.74 -9.20 -7.44
N CYS A 15 4.04 -9.21 -6.30
CA CYS A 15 4.53 -8.60 -5.06
C CYS A 15 5.67 -9.39 -4.38
N GLY A 16 5.94 -10.63 -4.82
CA GLY A 16 6.98 -11.49 -4.23
C GLY A 16 6.51 -12.38 -3.08
N PHE A 17 5.29 -12.20 -2.54
CA PHE A 17 4.81 -12.98 -1.39
C PHE A 17 4.95 -14.51 -1.52
N PRO A 18 4.61 -15.16 -2.67
CA PRO A 18 4.64 -16.63 -2.74
C PRO A 18 6.01 -17.26 -2.48
N ILE A 19 7.10 -16.50 -2.64
CA ILE A 19 8.47 -16.97 -2.41
C ILE A 19 9.09 -16.37 -1.15
N ILE A 20 8.35 -15.60 -0.35
CA ILE A 20 8.92 -14.78 0.73
C ILE A 20 9.58 -15.62 1.83
N LEU A 21 9.06 -16.81 2.13
CA LEU A 21 9.62 -17.70 3.15
C LEU A 21 10.91 -18.39 2.69
N GLU A 22 11.06 -18.64 1.38
CA GLU A 22 12.17 -19.43 0.82
C GLU A 22 13.26 -18.54 0.21
N LYS A 23 12.87 -17.44 -0.42
CA LYS A 23 13.73 -16.48 -1.14
C LYS A 23 13.41 -15.06 -0.71
N GLU A 24 13.46 -14.82 0.60
CA GLU A 24 13.03 -13.55 1.17
C GLU A 24 13.71 -12.33 0.55
N ALA A 25 15.04 -12.37 0.40
CA ALA A 25 15.80 -11.25 -0.17
C ALA A 25 15.31 -10.86 -1.58
N ILE A 26 14.91 -11.86 -2.39
CA ILE A 26 14.36 -11.64 -3.73
C ILE A 26 12.94 -11.07 -3.60
N ALA A 27 12.10 -11.67 -2.76
CA ALA A 27 10.72 -11.23 -2.55
C ALA A 27 10.64 -9.75 -2.11
N VAL A 28 11.41 -9.37 -1.08
CA VAL A 28 11.38 -8.00 -0.55
C VAL A 28 11.99 -7.01 -1.53
N ALA A 29 12.99 -7.41 -2.33
CA ALA A 29 13.52 -6.56 -3.39
C ALA A 29 12.47 -6.31 -4.48
N MET A 30 11.71 -7.33 -4.91
CA MET A 30 10.61 -7.17 -5.87
C MET A 30 9.56 -6.19 -5.35
N ALA A 31 9.07 -6.41 -4.13
CA ALA A 31 8.11 -5.52 -3.47
C ALA A 31 8.64 -4.08 -3.36
N GLY A 32 9.90 -3.94 -2.91
CA GLY A 32 10.57 -2.66 -2.75
C GLY A 32 10.73 -1.90 -4.06
N THR A 33 11.09 -2.57 -5.16
CA THR A 33 11.19 -1.95 -6.48
C THR A 33 9.84 -1.38 -6.91
N HIS A 34 8.77 -2.14 -6.77
CA HIS A 34 7.44 -1.69 -7.18
C HIS A 34 6.90 -0.54 -6.32
N MET A 35 7.14 -0.57 -5.01
CA MET A 35 6.76 0.53 -4.10
C MET A 35 7.58 1.79 -4.36
N LYS A 36 8.89 1.65 -4.58
CA LYS A 36 9.78 2.76 -4.94
C LYS A 36 9.32 3.43 -6.23
N GLU A 37 9.09 2.65 -7.28
CA GLU A 37 8.58 3.17 -8.55
C GLU A 37 7.24 3.89 -8.37
N ALA A 38 6.28 3.29 -7.64
CA ALA A 38 4.99 3.92 -7.39
C ALA A 38 5.15 5.28 -6.68
N LYS A 39 6.00 5.34 -5.65
CA LYS A 39 6.29 6.56 -4.90
C LYS A 39 6.99 7.63 -5.76
N GLU A 40 7.96 7.24 -6.57
CA GLU A 40 8.67 8.13 -7.50
C GLU A 40 7.74 8.70 -8.59
N GLN A 41 6.69 7.96 -8.97
CA GLN A 41 5.63 8.44 -9.88
C GLN A 41 4.53 9.25 -9.18
N GLY A 42 4.66 9.50 -7.86
CA GLY A 42 3.75 10.36 -7.11
C GLY A 42 2.53 9.66 -6.51
N ALA A 43 2.58 8.34 -6.26
CA ALA A 43 1.51 7.66 -5.54
C ALA A 43 1.49 8.05 -4.05
N ASP A 44 0.33 8.48 -3.56
CA ASP A 44 0.09 8.78 -2.13
C ASP A 44 -0.05 7.50 -1.28
N PHE A 45 -0.59 6.44 -1.88
CA PHE A 45 -0.80 5.12 -1.28
C PHE A 45 -0.99 4.07 -2.38
N MET A 46 -0.88 2.79 -2.02
CA MET A 46 -1.19 1.67 -2.93
C MET A 46 -2.44 0.92 -2.49
N VAL A 47 -3.10 0.29 -3.46
CA VAL A 47 -4.30 -0.51 -3.23
C VAL A 47 -4.07 -1.89 -3.82
N THR A 48 -4.37 -2.94 -3.06
CA THR A 48 -4.21 -4.31 -3.53
C THR A 48 -5.46 -5.16 -3.30
N PRO A 49 -5.90 -5.97 -4.29
CA PRO A 49 -7.05 -6.86 -4.11
C PRO A 49 -6.68 -8.16 -3.36
N CYS A 50 -5.40 -8.42 -3.12
CA CYS A 50 -4.92 -9.70 -2.58
C CYS A 50 -4.42 -9.53 -1.14
N PRO A 51 -4.93 -10.29 -0.16
CA PRO A 51 -4.45 -10.24 1.23
C PRO A 51 -2.95 -10.55 1.36
N LEU A 52 -2.44 -11.45 0.53
CA LEU A 52 -1.02 -11.81 0.54
C LEU A 52 -0.13 -10.69 -0.01
N CYS A 53 -0.61 -9.97 -1.03
CA CYS A 53 0.06 -8.75 -1.47
C CYS A 53 0.05 -7.68 -0.40
N HIS A 54 -1.06 -7.53 0.33
CA HIS A 54 -1.14 -6.60 1.46
C HIS A 54 -0.07 -6.94 2.51
N MET A 55 0.03 -8.21 2.92
CA MET A 55 1.09 -8.65 3.83
C MET A 55 2.49 -8.33 3.31
N SER A 56 2.78 -8.62 2.04
CA SER A 56 4.10 -8.36 1.46
C SER A 56 4.46 -6.88 1.39
N LEU A 57 3.48 -6.03 1.07
CA LEU A 57 3.68 -4.61 0.83
C LEU A 57 3.57 -3.79 2.11
N ASP A 58 2.92 -4.26 3.17
CA ASP A 58 2.78 -3.55 4.44
C ASP A 58 3.81 -4.03 5.48
N ILE A 59 3.85 -5.35 5.77
CA ILE A 59 4.66 -5.91 6.86
C ILE A 59 6.17 -5.78 6.59
N TYR A 60 6.58 -5.88 5.32
CA TYR A 60 8.00 -5.98 4.96
C TYR A 60 8.61 -4.67 4.46
N GLN A 61 7.95 -3.51 4.60
CA GLN A 61 8.45 -2.25 4.02
C GLN A 61 9.83 -1.85 4.48
N ASP A 62 10.18 -2.06 5.76
CA ASP A 62 11.52 -1.76 6.26
C ASP A 62 12.58 -2.56 5.50
N ARG A 63 12.35 -3.87 5.34
CA ARG A 63 13.28 -4.78 4.67
C ARG A 63 13.31 -4.55 3.17
N ALA A 64 12.15 -4.27 2.57
CA ALA A 64 12.03 -3.90 1.17
C ALA A 64 12.77 -2.58 0.88
N GLY A 65 12.64 -1.61 1.77
CA GLY A 65 13.32 -0.31 1.69
C GLY A 65 14.84 -0.44 1.75
N LEU A 66 15.35 -1.28 2.65
CA LEU A 66 16.77 -1.62 2.69
C LEU A 66 17.24 -2.27 1.36
N ALA A 67 16.46 -3.19 0.80
CA ALA A 67 16.80 -3.86 -0.46
C ALA A 67 16.89 -2.91 -1.67
N VAL A 68 16.15 -1.80 -1.65
CA VAL A 68 16.15 -0.78 -2.73
C VAL A 68 16.79 0.56 -2.33
N ASN A 69 17.47 0.60 -1.19
CA ASN A 69 18.15 1.76 -0.62
C ASN A 69 17.26 3.01 -0.54
N THR A 70 16.02 2.86 -0.05
CA THR A 70 15.10 4.00 0.15
C THR A 70 14.09 3.70 1.24
N GLU A 71 13.65 4.72 1.98
CA GLU A 71 12.50 4.58 2.88
C GLU A 71 11.20 4.61 2.06
N LEU A 72 10.43 3.52 2.15
CA LEU A 72 9.19 3.39 1.40
C LEU A 72 8.06 4.13 2.11
N ASN A 73 7.72 3.74 3.35
CA ASN A 73 6.66 4.35 4.17
C ASN A 73 5.40 4.70 3.36
N LEU A 74 5.01 3.80 2.43
CA LEU A 74 3.94 4.02 1.47
C LEU A 74 2.69 3.29 1.97
N PRO A 75 1.64 3.99 2.41
CA PRO A 75 0.46 3.34 2.97
C PRO A 75 -0.17 2.34 1.98
N ILE A 76 -0.65 1.19 2.48
CA ILE A 76 -1.24 0.13 1.66
C ILE A 76 -2.67 -0.14 2.11
N LEU A 77 -3.65 -0.02 1.23
CA LEU A 77 -5.01 -0.49 1.50
C LEU A 77 -5.28 -1.81 0.79
N HIS A 78 -6.00 -2.72 1.46
CA HIS A 78 -6.70 -3.80 0.76
C HIS A 78 -7.91 -3.19 0.02
N LEU A 79 -8.23 -3.66 -1.18
CA LEU A 79 -9.27 -3.05 -2.02
C LEU A 79 -10.64 -2.87 -1.31
N PRO A 80 -11.17 -3.83 -0.55
CA PRO A 80 -12.37 -3.67 0.26
C PRO A 80 -12.26 -2.57 1.31
N GLN A 81 -11.08 -2.29 1.88
CA GLN A 81 -10.90 -1.18 2.82
C GLN A 81 -11.10 0.17 2.10
N LEU A 82 -10.53 0.33 0.91
CA LEU A 82 -10.76 1.53 0.09
C LEU A 82 -12.24 1.69 -0.26
N LEU A 83 -12.90 0.61 -0.67
CA LEU A 83 -14.33 0.63 -0.99
C LEU A 83 -15.17 0.97 0.25
N GLY A 84 -14.85 0.37 1.40
CA GLY A 84 -15.51 0.65 2.67
C GLY A 84 -15.39 2.11 3.09
N LEU A 85 -14.19 2.70 3.00
CA LEU A 85 -13.99 4.13 3.25
C LEU A 85 -14.85 4.98 2.31
N ALA A 86 -14.87 4.66 1.02
CA ALA A 86 -15.68 5.38 0.04
C ALA A 86 -17.20 5.22 0.26
N MET A 87 -17.64 4.16 0.94
CA MET A 87 -19.02 3.91 1.33
C MET A 87 -19.37 4.49 2.71
N GLY A 88 -18.44 5.17 3.37
CA GLY A 88 -18.66 5.78 4.69
C GLY A 88 -18.55 4.81 5.87
N ILE A 89 -17.95 3.64 5.68
CA ILE A 89 -17.63 2.73 6.79
C ILE A 89 -16.50 3.34 7.63
N LEU A 90 -16.64 3.29 8.95
CA LEU A 90 -15.67 3.89 9.86
C LEU A 90 -14.30 3.18 9.76
N PRO A 91 -13.18 3.92 9.82
CA PRO A 91 -11.82 3.35 9.79
C PRO A 91 -11.58 2.20 10.79
N LYS A 92 -12.20 2.31 11.98
CA LYS A 92 -12.12 1.30 13.03
C LYS A 92 -12.72 -0.06 12.60
N ASP A 93 -13.84 -0.03 11.87
CA ASP A 93 -14.57 -1.24 11.46
C ASP A 93 -13.87 -1.91 10.26
N LEU A 94 -13.02 -1.16 9.56
CA LEU A 94 -12.15 -1.63 8.48
C LEU A 94 -10.79 -2.15 8.97
N GLY A 95 -10.53 -2.09 10.29
CA GLY A 95 -9.31 -2.57 10.92
C GLY A 95 -8.06 -1.78 10.53
N LEU A 96 -8.19 -0.50 10.16
CA LEU A 96 -7.08 0.31 9.66
C LEU A 96 -5.97 0.54 10.70
N SER A 97 -6.29 0.45 12.00
CA SER A 97 -5.31 0.53 13.09
C SER A 97 -4.38 -0.68 13.19
N HIS A 98 -4.60 -1.74 12.41
CA HIS A 98 -3.76 -2.95 12.40
C HIS A 98 -2.69 -2.95 11.32
N HIS A 99 -2.62 -1.91 10.48
CA HIS A 99 -1.58 -1.77 9.47
C HIS A 99 -0.25 -1.48 10.15
N LEU A 100 0.84 -2.02 9.59
CA LEU A 100 2.20 -1.77 10.07
C LEU A 100 2.66 -0.37 9.68
N ILE A 101 2.28 0.07 8.47
CA ILE A 101 2.50 1.43 8.01
C ILE A 101 1.23 2.25 8.26
N SER A 102 1.39 3.40 8.93
CA SER A 102 0.26 4.28 9.23
C SER A 102 -0.46 4.71 7.95
N VAL A 103 -1.80 4.66 8.01
CA VAL A 103 -2.70 5.10 6.94
C VAL A 103 -3.34 6.47 7.24
N ASP A 104 -2.87 7.20 8.25
CA ASP A 104 -3.46 8.45 8.71
C ASP A 104 -3.47 9.53 7.61
N SER A 105 -2.46 9.53 6.73
CA SER A 105 -2.40 10.44 5.57
C SER A 105 -3.57 10.25 4.61
N ILE A 106 -4.07 9.01 4.47
CA ILE A 106 -5.24 8.69 3.66
C ILE A 106 -6.51 9.23 4.35
N LEU A 107 -6.64 9.02 5.66
CA LEU A 107 -7.80 9.46 6.43
C LEU A 107 -7.94 10.98 6.45
N ALA A 108 -6.84 11.70 6.69
CA ALA A 108 -6.82 13.16 6.66
C ALA A 108 -7.23 13.73 5.28
N THR A 109 -6.92 13.02 4.20
CA THR A 109 -7.34 13.40 2.85
C THR A 109 -8.80 13.07 2.59
N HIS A 110 -9.28 11.93 3.10
CA HIS A 110 -10.67 11.51 2.99
C HIS A 110 -11.63 12.46 3.72
N GLU A 111 -11.32 12.83 4.96
CA GLU A 111 -12.13 13.73 5.78
C GLU A 111 -12.23 15.15 5.18
N ARG A 112 -11.13 15.66 4.62
CA ARG A 112 -11.12 16.95 3.89
C ARG A 112 -12.09 16.96 2.71
N ARG A 113 -12.18 15.86 1.96
CA ARG A 113 -13.11 15.74 0.83
C ARG A 113 -14.57 15.57 1.25
N GLN A 114 -14.83 14.97 2.41
CA GLN A 114 -16.20 14.88 2.93
C GLN A 114 -16.73 16.22 3.47
N THR A 115 -15.85 17.05 4.04
CA THR A 115 -16.22 18.36 4.62
C THR A 115 -16.32 19.49 3.59
N HIS A 116 -15.74 19.33 2.40
CA HIS A 116 -15.79 20.27 1.28
C HIS A 116 -16.11 19.51 -0.04
N PRO A 117 -17.39 19.13 -0.25
CA PRO A 117 -17.82 18.37 -1.43
C PRO A 117 -17.81 19.18 -2.73
#